data_AF-W9JFD5-F1
#
_entry.id   AF-W9JFD5-F1
#
_cell.length_a   1.000
_cell.length_b   1.000
_cell.length_c   1.000
_cell.angle_alpha   90.00
_cell.angle_beta   90.00
_cell.angle_gamma   90.00
#
_symmetry.space_group_name_H-M   'P 1'
#
loop_
_entity.id
_entity.type
_entity.pdbx_description
1 polymer ?
#
loop_
_entity_poly.entity_id
_entity_poly.type
_entity_poly.pdbx_seq_one_letter_code
_entity_poly.pdbx_strand_id
1 'polypeptide(L)'
;MKRIQEAPVSLSQSTDFSLPLTLPWGPLESPVMPGTTFFSRLSSSADPWSKRSPFLKKSLDDITLQYDNGDGGTATYQSSETTMSSTSSEHLSLAFGITVGNQWLNVSVTGGYDKDTLENSDGRKFSMRASFRCGSVMLLEKPRLSKEARILLKYGGGIEEFKKRYGDYYVAGYRLGGDAGVLVSESRSSKAVNERLSVTPSAKLLFITVSKTYEKFFSSASKESCYRIHGFDTLENQSIPAEAPISVYSESGIADLLTKAAVLEKHCLKLAERAYRQIEATGLRSGQEVEAQILVELLRSNLVVEICLLPICRLREVIEWSISKDII
;
A
#
# COMPACT_ATOMS: atom_id res chain seq x y z
N MET A 1 16.73 1.58 -22.07
CA MET A 1 17.11 0.68 -20.96
C MET A 1 15.85 0.18 -20.29
N LYS A 2 15.50 -1.10 -20.46
CA LYS A 2 14.44 -1.75 -19.66
C LYS A 2 15.00 -1.93 -18.24
N ARG A 3 14.48 -1.20 -17.25
CA ARG A 3 14.68 -1.57 -15.84
C ARG A 3 14.07 -2.97 -15.71
N ILE A 4 14.89 -3.97 -15.42
CA ILE A 4 14.40 -5.26 -14.95
C ILE A 4 13.60 -4.92 -13.69
N GLN A 5 12.29 -5.22 -13.70
CA GLN A 5 11.48 -5.17 -12.50
C GLN A 5 12.05 -6.26 -11.59
N GLU A 6 12.85 -5.87 -10.60
CA GLU A 6 13.21 -6.76 -9.50
C GLU A 6 11.90 -7.24 -8.87
N ALA A 7 11.79 -8.56 -8.66
CA ALA A 7 10.62 -9.11 -7.99
C ALA A 7 10.46 -8.42 -6.62
N PRO A 8 9.25 -8.03 -6.22
CA PRO A 8 9.05 -7.41 -4.91
C PRO A 8 9.55 -8.39 -3.84
N VAL A 9 10.48 -7.92 -3.00
CA VAL A 9 11.06 -8.71 -1.91
C VAL A 9 9.94 -9.14 -0.97
N SER A 10 9.85 -10.43 -0.66
CA SER A 10 8.81 -10.91 0.24
C SER A 10 9.01 -10.35 1.65
N LEU A 11 7.92 -10.27 2.42
CA LEU A 11 7.99 -9.89 3.83
C LEU A 11 8.97 -10.79 4.60
N SER A 12 8.92 -12.10 4.35
CA SER A 12 9.82 -13.09 4.98
C SER A 12 11.29 -12.81 4.70
N GLN A 13 11.66 -12.56 3.44
CA GLN A 13 13.04 -12.25 3.06
C GLN A 13 13.52 -10.96 3.73
N SER A 14 12.67 -9.93 3.79
CA SER A 14 13.02 -8.67 4.44
C SER A 14 13.22 -8.84 5.95
N THR A 15 12.43 -9.73 6.57
CA THR A 15 12.52 -10.01 8.01
C THR A 15 13.74 -10.84 8.38
N ASP A 16 14.16 -11.78 7.53
CA ASP A 16 15.34 -12.63 7.76
C ASP A 16 16.63 -11.78 7.88
N PHE A 17 16.72 -10.70 7.11
CA PHE A 17 17.85 -9.77 7.15
C PHE A 17 17.65 -8.56 8.08
N SER A 18 16.57 -8.54 8.87
CA SER A 18 16.23 -7.41 9.75
C SER A 18 16.31 -6.06 9.02
N LEU A 19 15.71 -5.97 7.83
CA LEU A 19 15.66 -4.75 7.02
C LEU A 19 14.45 -3.90 7.42
N PRO A 20 14.51 -2.56 7.29
CA PRO A 20 13.31 -1.72 7.37
C PRO A 20 12.19 -2.24 6.47
N LEU A 21 10.95 -2.21 6.96
CA LEU A 21 9.78 -2.66 6.22
C LEU A 21 8.88 -1.48 5.91
N THR A 22 8.30 -1.47 4.72
CA THR A 22 7.23 -0.55 4.35
C THR A 22 6.04 -1.42 4.00
N LEU A 23 5.00 -1.39 4.83
CA LEU A 23 3.84 -2.27 4.70
C LEU A 23 2.64 -1.46 4.25
N PRO A 24 1.84 -1.96 3.29
CA PRO A 24 0.59 -1.31 2.90
C PRO A 24 -0.31 -1.11 4.11
N TRP A 25 -1.02 0.00 4.14
CA TRP A 25 -1.91 0.34 5.24
C TRP A 25 -3.32 0.65 4.74
N GLY A 26 -4.30 0.30 5.55
CA GLY A 26 -5.69 0.67 5.36
C GLY A 26 -6.28 1.18 6.67
N PRO A 27 -7.40 1.91 6.62
CA PRO A 27 -8.07 2.39 7.83
C PRO A 27 -8.51 1.19 8.68
N LEU A 28 -7.96 1.08 9.89
CA LEU A 28 -8.43 0.14 10.91
C LEU A 28 -9.40 0.84 11.86
N GLU A 29 -10.24 0.05 12.54
CA GLU A 29 -11.05 0.53 13.67
C GLU A 29 -10.19 1.11 14.80
N SER A 30 -8.91 0.69 14.91
CA SER A 30 -7.93 1.22 15.86
C SER A 30 -6.64 1.62 15.14
N PRO A 31 -6.22 2.90 15.20
CA PRO A 31 -4.99 3.35 14.56
C PRO A 31 -3.77 2.75 15.26
N VAL A 32 -2.81 2.26 14.47
CA VAL A 32 -1.51 1.82 14.98
C VAL A 32 -0.60 3.04 15.10
N MET A 33 -0.32 3.43 16.35
CA MET A 33 0.47 4.61 16.69
C MET A 33 1.99 4.34 16.57
N PRO A 34 2.82 5.39 16.43
CA PRO A 34 4.27 5.24 16.47
C PRO A 34 4.75 4.59 17.77
N GLY A 35 5.78 3.75 17.67
CA GLY A 35 6.27 2.95 18.79
C GLY A 35 5.44 1.70 19.09
N THR A 36 4.30 1.46 18.44
CA THR A 36 3.64 0.16 18.47
C THR A 36 4.56 -0.89 17.86
N THR A 37 4.65 -2.07 18.46
CA THR A 37 5.55 -3.12 18.01
C THR A 37 4.83 -4.22 17.24
N PHE A 38 5.59 -4.88 16.35
CA PHE A 38 5.11 -5.84 15.37
C PHE A 38 5.89 -7.15 15.48
N PHE A 39 5.19 -8.27 15.37
CA PHE A 39 5.76 -9.61 15.31
C PHE A 39 5.79 -10.12 13.87
N SER A 40 6.96 -10.12 13.23
CA SER A 40 7.12 -10.62 11.86
C SER A 40 6.69 -12.09 11.72
N ARG A 41 6.97 -12.92 12.73
CA ARG A 41 6.55 -14.32 12.80
C ARG A 41 5.03 -14.51 12.82
N LEU A 42 4.27 -13.48 13.18
CA LEU A 42 2.81 -13.48 13.21
C LEU A 42 2.22 -12.73 12.01
N SER A 43 3.02 -12.40 11.01
CA SER A 43 2.59 -11.62 9.83
C SER A 43 1.39 -12.23 9.11
N SER A 44 1.24 -13.56 9.09
CA SER A 44 0.09 -14.22 8.50
C SER A 44 -1.18 -14.24 9.38
N SER A 45 -1.09 -13.83 10.64
CA SER A 45 -2.22 -13.78 11.58
C SER A 45 -3.09 -12.53 11.38
N ALA A 46 -4.28 -12.50 11.99
CA ALA A 46 -5.16 -11.34 11.95
C ALA A 46 -4.67 -10.16 12.83
N ASP A 47 -3.81 -10.41 13.82
CA ASP A 47 -3.31 -9.39 14.76
C ASP A 47 -1.82 -9.60 15.06
N PRO A 48 -0.93 -9.12 14.17
CA PRO A 48 0.52 -9.22 14.36
C PRO A 48 1.08 -8.15 15.33
N TRP A 49 0.22 -7.31 15.92
CA TRP A 49 0.61 -6.17 16.73
C TRP A 49 0.71 -6.54 18.20
N SER A 50 1.79 -6.12 18.86
CA SER A 50 1.95 -6.37 20.29
C SER A 50 1.03 -5.49 21.12
N LYS A 51 0.43 -6.08 22.14
CA LYS A 51 -0.30 -5.34 23.18
C LYS A 51 0.63 -4.81 24.29
N ARG A 52 1.92 -5.16 24.25
CA ARG A 52 2.94 -4.72 25.20
C ARG A 52 4.02 -3.92 24.48
N SER A 53 4.32 -2.73 24.98
CA SER A 53 5.42 -1.92 24.46
C SER A 53 6.70 -2.14 25.27
N PRO A 54 7.87 -2.29 24.63
CA PRO A 54 9.15 -2.26 25.32
C PRO A 54 9.57 -0.84 25.72
N PHE A 55 8.90 0.18 25.19
CA PHE A 55 9.31 1.58 25.33
C PHE A 55 8.77 2.23 26.59
N LEU A 56 9.52 3.19 27.11
CA LEU A 56 9.09 4.02 28.21
C LEU A 56 7.92 4.90 27.75
N LYS A 57 6.78 4.84 28.46
CA LYS A 57 5.58 5.61 28.10
C LYS A 57 5.86 7.10 27.89
N LYS A 58 6.56 7.73 28.85
CA LYS A 58 6.97 9.14 28.73
C LYS A 58 7.78 9.43 27.45
N SER A 59 8.66 8.50 27.04
CA SER A 59 9.42 8.66 25.80
C SER A 59 8.57 8.55 24.54
N LEU A 60 7.43 7.86 24.59
CA LEU A 60 6.47 7.81 23.49
C LEU A 60 5.56 9.04 23.49
N ASP A 61 5.16 9.51 24.66
CA ASP A 61 4.30 10.69 24.83
C ASP A 61 5.05 11.98 24.40
N ASP A 62 6.35 12.07 24.68
CA ASP A 62 7.21 13.22 24.35
C ASP A 62 7.84 13.11 22.95
N ILE A 63 7.48 12.11 22.14
CA ILE A 63 8.19 11.84 20.89
C ILE A 63 7.78 12.83 19.78
N THR A 64 8.78 13.46 19.17
CA THR A 64 8.56 14.34 18.01
C THR A 64 8.44 13.53 16.74
N LEU A 65 7.36 13.74 16.00
CA LEU A 65 7.21 13.32 14.61
C LEU A 65 7.54 14.50 13.70
N GLN A 66 8.19 14.23 12.58
CA GLN A 66 8.48 15.24 11.57
C GLN A 66 7.90 14.83 10.22
N TYR A 67 7.27 15.79 9.54
CA TYR A 67 6.86 15.62 8.15
C TYR A 67 8.02 15.97 7.23
N ASP A 68 8.34 15.08 6.30
CA ASP A 68 9.31 15.30 5.23
C ASP A 68 8.64 15.05 3.88
N ASN A 69 8.90 15.94 2.92
CA ASN A 69 8.45 15.80 1.54
C ASN A 69 9.56 15.31 0.60
N GLY A 70 10.74 14.95 1.12
CA GLY A 70 11.89 14.49 0.35
C GLY A 70 11.65 13.21 -0.43
N ASP A 71 10.76 12.34 0.05
CA ASP A 71 10.24 11.18 -0.71
C ASP A 71 8.93 11.49 -1.47
N GLY A 72 8.43 12.72 -1.34
CA GLY A 72 7.27 13.27 -2.02
C GLY A 72 7.53 13.60 -3.50
N GLY A 73 6.45 13.66 -4.29
CA GLY A 73 6.54 13.88 -5.74
C GLY A 73 6.91 12.63 -6.53
N THR A 74 7.12 11.49 -5.87
CA THR A 74 7.32 10.20 -6.54
C THR A 74 5.99 9.70 -7.09
N ALA A 75 5.85 9.69 -8.41
CA ALA A 75 4.67 9.18 -9.12
C ALA A 75 5.06 8.00 -10.01
N THR A 76 4.29 6.92 -9.97
CA THR A 76 4.40 5.80 -10.90
C THR A 76 3.06 5.57 -11.56
N TYR A 77 3.08 5.39 -12.88
CA TYR A 77 1.92 5.01 -13.67
C TYR A 77 2.28 3.81 -14.53
N GLN A 78 1.48 2.75 -14.46
CA GLN A 78 1.63 1.55 -15.26
C GLN A 78 0.30 1.18 -15.92
N SER A 79 0.38 0.81 -17.19
CA SER A 79 -0.73 0.22 -17.94
C SER A 79 -0.23 -1.06 -18.60
N SER A 80 -1.00 -2.13 -18.46
CA SER A 80 -0.65 -3.47 -18.93
C SER A 80 -1.85 -4.09 -19.66
N GLU A 81 -1.59 -4.84 -20.72
CA GLU A 81 -2.60 -5.60 -21.48
C GLU A 81 -2.07 -7.01 -21.71
N THR A 82 -2.85 -8.03 -21.33
CA THR A 82 -2.55 -9.43 -21.61
C THR A 82 -3.71 -10.11 -22.30
N THR A 83 -3.41 -11.08 -23.16
CA THR A 83 -4.40 -11.87 -23.93
C THR A 83 -4.38 -13.35 -23.57
N MET A 84 -3.84 -13.68 -22.38
CA MET A 84 -3.73 -15.04 -21.88
C MET A 84 -4.37 -15.14 -20.49
N SER A 85 -5.07 -16.25 -20.25
CA SER A 85 -5.73 -16.52 -18.97
C SER A 85 -4.75 -16.79 -17.83
N SER A 86 -3.58 -17.34 -18.13
CA SER A 86 -2.53 -17.69 -17.16
C SER A 86 -1.64 -16.53 -16.71
N THR A 87 -1.78 -15.34 -17.31
CA THR A 87 -0.98 -14.16 -16.97
C THR A 87 -1.78 -13.16 -16.15
N SER A 88 -1.48 -13.09 -14.85
CA SER A 88 -2.07 -12.08 -13.94
C SER A 88 -1.03 -11.22 -13.23
N SER A 89 0.26 -11.59 -13.24
CA SER A 89 1.31 -10.92 -12.49
C SER A 89 1.52 -9.45 -12.88
N GLU A 90 1.37 -9.12 -14.16
CA GLU A 90 1.52 -7.77 -14.69
C GLU A 90 0.37 -6.83 -14.28
N HIS A 91 -0.69 -7.37 -13.69
CA HIS A 91 -1.89 -6.64 -13.31
C HIS A 91 -2.00 -6.42 -11.79
N LEU A 92 -1.15 -7.06 -10.97
CA LEU A 92 -1.13 -6.97 -9.51
C LEU A 92 -0.72 -5.58 -9.03
N SER A 93 -1.09 -5.18 -7.82
CA SER A 93 -0.66 -3.91 -7.21
C SER A 93 0.86 -3.87 -6.99
N LEU A 94 1.40 -2.68 -6.73
CA LEU A 94 2.82 -2.53 -6.37
C LEU A 94 3.14 -3.16 -4.99
N ALA A 95 2.11 -3.37 -4.17
CA ALA A 95 2.20 -3.92 -2.83
C ALA A 95 2.14 -5.47 -2.79
N PHE A 96 1.94 -6.11 -3.93
CA PHE A 96 1.60 -7.54 -4.05
C PHE A 96 2.50 -8.51 -3.28
N GLY A 97 3.82 -8.30 -3.31
CA GLY A 97 4.79 -9.19 -2.64
C GLY A 97 4.67 -9.20 -1.11
N ILE A 98 3.90 -8.25 -0.55
CA ILE A 98 3.64 -8.09 0.88
C ILE A 98 2.18 -8.40 1.22
N THR A 99 1.21 -8.17 0.32
CA THR A 99 -0.22 -8.34 0.62
C THR A 99 -0.69 -9.79 0.63
N VAL A 100 -0.16 -10.64 -0.25
CA VAL A 100 -0.65 -12.03 -0.36
C VAL A 100 -0.15 -12.90 0.80
N GLY A 101 -1.09 -13.51 1.52
CA GLY A 101 -0.82 -14.42 2.63
C GLY A 101 -0.84 -13.77 4.02
N ASN A 102 -1.09 -12.46 4.11
CA ASN A 102 -1.14 -11.71 5.37
C ASN A 102 -2.56 -11.23 5.65
N GLN A 103 -3.27 -11.93 6.54
CA GLN A 103 -4.71 -11.72 6.76
C GLN A 103 -5.06 -10.29 7.22
N TRP A 104 -4.22 -9.68 8.04
CA TRP A 104 -4.41 -8.31 8.51
C TRP A 104 -4.24 -7.26 7.41
N LEU A 105 -3.57 -7.60 6.30
CA LEU A 105 -3.44 -6.75 5.11
C LEU A 105 -4.60 -6.89 4.12
N ASN A 106 -5.44 -7.93 4.25
CA ASN A 106 -6.66 -8.07 3.44
C ASN A 106 -7.70 -6.97 3.73
N VAL A 107 -7.52 -6.21 4.81
CA VAL A 107 -8.33 -5.02 5.13
C VAL A 107 -7.96 -3.83 4.23
N SER A 108 -6.76 -3.85 3.61
CA SER A 108 -6.40 -2.83 2.62
C SER A 108 -7.10 -3.09 1.29
N VAL A 109 -7.55 -2.01 0.64
CA VAL A 109 -8.20 -2.09 -0.68
C VAL A 109 -7.29 -2.68 -1.76
N THR A 110 -5.96 -2.56 -1.60
CA THR A 110 -4.95 -3.16 -2.48
C THR A 110 -4.87 -4.68 -2.31
N GLY A 111 -4.97 -5.20 -1.08
CA GLY A 111 -4.97 -6.64 -0.81
C GLY A 111 -6.16 -7.37 -1.44
N GLY A 112 -7.36 -6.77 -1.36
CA GLY A 112 -8.56 -7.29 -2.04
C GLY A 112 -8.40 -7.33 -3.56
N TYR A 113 -7.91 -6.24 -4.16
CA TYR A 113 -7.64 -6.18 -5.61
C TYR A 113 -6.63 -7.24 -6.07
N ASP A 114 -5.55 -7.45 -5.30
CA ASP A 114 -4.51 -8.43 -5.61
C ASP A 114 -5.06 -9.86 -5.61
N LYS A 115 -5.90 -10.17 -4.62
CA LYS A 115 -6.59 -11.45 -4.53
C LYS A 115 -7.50 -11.68 -5.74
N ASP A 116 -8.39 -10.72 -6.04
CA ASP A 116 -9.32 -10.82 -7.16
C ASP A 116 -8.57 -10.95 -8.50
N THR A 117 -7.44 -10.27 -8.65
CA THR A 117 -6.59 -10.34 -9.85
C THR A 117 -5.91 -11.70 -10.03
N LEU A 118 -5.45 -12.33 -8.93
CA LEU A 118 -4.87 -13.67 -8.96
C LEU A 118 -5.90 -14.75 -9.30
N GLU A 119 -7.10 -14.63 -8.74
CA GLU A 119 -8.20 -15.59 -8.95
C GLU A 119 -8.83 -15.45 -10.36
N ASN A 120 -8.50 -14.36 -11.08
CA ASN A 120 -9.04 -14.08 -12.40
C ASN A 120 -8.41 -14.93 -13.52
N SER A 121 -9.21 -15.85 -14.07
CA SER A 121 -8.86 -16.73 -15.18
C SER A 121 -9.32 -16.24 -16.57
N ASP A 122 -9.71 -14.98 -16.71
CA ASP A 122 -10.21 -14.42 -17.97
C ASP A 122 -9.15 -14.36 -19.06
N GLY A 123 -9.60 -14.56 -20.30
CA GLY A 123 -8.75 -14.71 -21.46
C GLY A 123 -8.08 -13.41 -21.92
N ARG A 124 -8.70 -12.25 -21.70
CA ARG A 124 -8.06 -10.95 -21.94
C ARG A 124 -8.18 -10.10 -20.69
N LYS A 125 -7.12 -9.37 -20.37
CA LYS A 125 -7.03 -8.50 -19.19
C LYS A 125 -6.34 -7.20 -19.56
N PHE A 126 -6.81 -6.13 -18.97
CA PHE A 126 -6.18 -4.83 -19.06
C PHE A 126 -6.23 -4.16 -17.71
N SER A 127 -5.11 -3.62 -17.28
CA SER A 127 -5.09 -2.82 -16.07
C SER A 127 -4.37 -1.50 -16.25
N MET A 128 -4.81 -0.55 -15.43
CA MET A 128 -4.14 0.71 -15.16
C MET A 128 -3.91 0.82 -13.68
N ARG A 129 -2.72 1.25 -13.29
CA ARG A 129 -2.32 1.43 -11.90
C ARG A 129 -1.55 2.74 -11.78
N ALA A 130 -1.91 3.53 -10.79
CA ALA A 130 -1.23 4.75 -10.42
C ALA A 130 -0.83 4.68 -8.95
N SER A 131 0.36 5.17 -8.65
CA SER A 131 0.88 5.30 -7.29
C SER A 131 1.51 6.66 -7.16
N PHE A 132 1.23 7.33 -6.05
CA PHE A 132 1.78 8.63 -5.75
C PHE A 132 2.16 8.71 -4.27
N ARG A 133 3.32 9.28 -3.97
CA ARG A 133 3.76 9.58 -2.61
C ARG A 133 3.98 11.08 -2.49
N CYS A 134 3.40 11.69 -1.45
CA CYS A 134 3.49 13.13 -1.18
C CYS A 134 4.37 13.46 0.04
N GLY A 135 4.94 12.45 0.69
CA GLY A 135 5.91 12.62 1.76
C GLY A 135 5.80 11.51 2.80
N SER A 136 6.43 11.71 3.94
CA SER A 136 6.44 10.79 5.06
C SER A 136 6.38 11.52 6.40
N VAL A 137 5.84 10.86 7.41
CA VAL A 137 5.82 11.34 8.79
C VAL A 137 6.56 10.33 9.63
N MET A 138 7.73 10.72 10.14
CA MET A 138 8.66 9.80 10.80
C MET A 138 9.02 10.28 12.20
N LEU A 139 9.33 9.34 13.09
CA LEU A 139 9.91 9.63 14.39
C LEU A 139 11.26 10.34 14.20
N LEU A 140 11.38 11.55 14.75
CA LEU A 140 12.63 12.31 14.74
C LEU A 140 13.69 11.65 15.64
N GLU A 141 13.23 11.09 16.76
CA GLU A 141 14.07 10.40 17.72
C GLU A 141 13.57 8.96 17.96
N LYS A 142 14.49 8.07 18.32
CA LYS A 142 14.15 6.68 18.65
C LYS A 142 13.60 6.62 20.09
N PRO A 143 12.50 5.89 20.34
CA PRO A 143 11.94 5.76 21.67
C PRO A 143 12.88 5.01 22.62
N ARG A 144 12.92 5.44 23.88
CA ARG A 144 13.74 4.87 24.95
C ARG A 144 13.14 3.58 25.50
N LEU A 145 13.99 2.62 25.88
CA LEU A 145 13.52 1.37 26.50
C LEU A 145 13.07 1.58 27.94
N SER A 146 12.00 0.89 28.32
CA SER A 146 11.57 0.75 29.72
C SER A 146 12.63 0.01 30.56
N LYS A 147 12.56 0.11 31.89
CA LYS A 147 13.49 -0.60 32.78
C LYS A 147 13.32 -2.11 32.64
N GLU A 148 12.08 -2.57 32.50
CA GLU A 148 11.69 -3.96 32.33
C GLU A 148 12.26 -4.54 31.03
N ALA A 149 12.20 -3.77 29.94
CA ALA A 149 12.79 -4.14 28.65
C ALA A 149 14.32 -4.27 28.73
N ARG A 150 15.00 -3.35 29.44
CA ARG A 150 16.45 -3.43 29.68
C ARG A 150 16.85 -4.64 30.53
N ILE A 151 16.10 -4.91 31.61
CA ILE A 151 16.31 -6.09 32.47
C ILE A 151 16.15 -7.38 31.65
N LEU A 152 15.14 -7.45 30.78
CA LEU A 152 14.91 -8.61 29.93
C LEU A 152 16.09 -8.87 28.97
N LEU A 153 16.60 -7.81 28.31
CA LEU A 153 17.78 -7.92 27.45
C LEU A 153 19.01 -8.41 28.23
N LYS A 154 19.23 -7.87 29.42
CA LYS A 154 20.47 -8.12 30.16
C LYS A 154 20.48 -9.44 30.94
N TYR A 155 19.37 -9.77 31.59
CA TYR A 155 19.29 -10.87 32.56
C TYR A 155 18.25 -11.94 32.19
N GLY A 156 17.33 -11.63 31.27
CA GLY A 156 16.13 -12.44 31.01
C GLY A 156 16.12 -13.24 29.72
N GLY A 157 17.29 -13.55 29.14
CA GLY A 157 17.40 -14.36 27.92
C GLY A 157 17.77 -13.59 26.64
N GLY A 158 18.14 -12.32 26.76
CA GLY A 158 18.72 -11.57 25.65
C GLY A 158 17.71 -11.13 24.59
N ILE A 159 18.23 -10.90 23.38
CA ILE A 159 17.46 -10.37 22.26
C ILE A 159 16.33 -11.30 21.80
N GLU A 160 16.52 -12.62 21.92
CA GLU A 160 15.50 -13.57 21.44
C GLU A 160 14.27 -13.61 22.34
N GLU A 161 14.45 -13.61 23.66
CA GLU A 161 13.31 -13.50 24.59
C GLU A 161 12.66 -12.11 24.51
N PHE A 162 13.47 -11.06 24.28
CA PHE A 162 12.95 -9.73 24.01
C PHE A 162 12.01 -9.70 22.80
N LYS A 163 12.48 -10.19 21.64
CA LYS A 163 11.67 -10.26 20.42
C LYS A 163 10.42 -11.11 20.63
N LYS A 164 10.53 -12.20 21.39
CA LYS A 164 9.40 -13.05 21.70
C LYS A 164 8.34 -12.34 22.53
N ARG A 165 8.73 -11.46 23.45
CA ARG A 165 7.82 -10.72 24.33
C ARG A 165 7.24 -9.45 23.71
N TYR A 166 8.05 -8.70 22.97
CA TYR A 166 7.72 -7.36 22.51
C TYR A 166 7.59 -7.23 21.00
N GLY A 167 8.04 -8.20 20.22
CA GLY A 167 8.13 -8.08 18.76
C GLY A 167 9.54 -7.70 18.31
N ASP A 168 9.77 -7.81 17.02
CA ASP A 168 11.06 -7.62 16.37
C ASP A 168 11.13 -6.33 15.54
N TYR A 169 9.99 -5.67 15.34
CA TYR A 169 9.85 -4.39 14.68
C TYR A 169 9.04 -3.40 15.52
N TYR A 170 9.20 -2.11 15.24
CA TYR A 170 8.34 -1.05 15.76
C TYR A 170 7.95 -0.06 14.66
N VAL A 171 6.78 0.56 14.81
CA VAL A 171 6.30 1.62 13.93
C VAL A 171 7.16 2.86 14.12
N ALA A 172 7.90 3.21 13.07
CA ALA A 172 8.75 4.38 13.02
C ALA A 172 8.08 5.57 12.32
N GLY A 173 6.96 5.34 11.62
CA GLY A 173 6.25 6.39 10.91
C GLY A 173 5.37 5.86 9.79
N TYR A 174 5.02 6.76 8.88
CA TYR A 174 4.03 6.57 7.85
C TYR A 174 4.50 7.17 6.53
N ARG A 175 4.09 6.59 5.41
CA ARG A 175 4.20 7.24 4.09
C ARG A 175 2.84 7.72 3.64
N LEU A 176 2.85 8.95 3.15
CA LEU A 176 1.68 9.70 2.73
C LEU A 176 1.55 9.65 1.21
N GLY A 177 0.33 9.48 0.71
CA GLY A 177 0.07 9.43 -0.71
C GLY A 177 -1.23 8.71 -1.06
N GLY A 178 -1.24 8.11 -2.24
CA GLY A 178 -2.38 7.35 -2.74
C GLY A 178 -1.93 6.28 -3.71
N ASP A 179 -2.68 5.18 -3.78
CA ASP A 179 -2.62 4.18 -4.84
C ASP A 179 -4.01 3.99 -5.42
N ALA A 180 -4.09 3.85 -6.74
CA ALA A 180 -5.34 3.56 -7.43
C ALA A 180 -5.09 2.57 -8.57
N GLY A 181 -6.09 1.73 -8.85
CA GLY A 181 -5.99 0.75 -9.91
C GLY A 181 -7.34 0.34 -10.46
N VAL A 182 -7.33 -0.11 -11.71
CA VAL A 182 -8.46 -0.72 -12.39
C VAL A 182 -7.96 -1.88 -13.22
N LEU A 183 -8.71 -2.98 -13.21
CA LEU A 183 -8.56 -4.13 -14.08
C LEU A 183 -9.90 -4.38 -14.77
N VAL A 184 -9.88 -4.40 -16.09
CA VAL A 184 -10.98 -4.85 -16.94
C VAL A 184 -10.57 -6.16 -17.58
N SER A 185 -11.40 -7.19 -17.47
CA SER A 185 -11.13 -8.50 -18.05
C SER A 185 -12.31 -9.04 -18.85
N GLU A 186 -12.02 -9.92 -19.81
CA GLU A 186 -12.98 -10.50 -20.73
C GLU A 186 -12.85 -12.04 -20.72
N SER A 187 -13.94 -12.73 -20.38
CA SER A 187 -14.03 -14.18 -20.52
C SER A 187 -14.27 -14.53 -21.99
N ARG A 188 -13.33 -15.22 -22.64
CA ARG A 188 -13.50 -15.66 -24.03
C ARG A 188 -14.61 -16.71 -24.12
N SER A 189 -15.62 -16.48 -24.96
CA SER A 189 -16.16 -17.56 -25.79
C SER A 189 -15.51 -17.46 -27.18
N SER A 190 -15.43 -18.58 -27.88
CA SER A 190 -14.69 -18.71 -29.13
C SER A 190 -15.33 -17.91 -30.29
N LYS A 191 -14.77 -16.76 -30.65
CA LYS A 191 -14.38 -16.42 -32.03
C LYS A 191 -13.69 -15.05 -32.08
N ALA A 192 -12.56 -15.01 -32.79
CA ALA A 192 -11.79 -13.81 -33.05
C ALA A 192 -12.66 -12.78 -33.79
N VAL A 193 -12.92 -11.65 -33.15
CA VAL A 193 -13.37 -10.43 -33.84
C VAL A 193 -12.40 -9.32 -33.47
N ASN A 194 -11.57 -8.95 -34.44
CA ASN A 194 -10.81 -7.71 -34.46
C ASN A 194 -11.79 -6.60 -34.86
N GLU A 195 -11.88 -5.50 -34.10
CA GLU A 195 -11.83 -4.10 -34.59
C GLU A 195 -11.98 -3.07 -33.44
N ARG A 196 -11.52 -1.84 -33.70
CA ARG A 196 -10.96 -0.86 -32.73
C ARG A 196 -11.74 0.48 -32.72
N LEU A 197 -11.86 1.13 -31.55
CA LEU A 197 -12.30 2.54 -31.42
C LEU A 197 -11.66 3.26 -30.20
N SER A 198 -11.50 4.59 -30.33
CA SER A 198 -10.51 5.45 -29.65
C SER A 198 -11.12 6.60 -28.83
N VAL A 199 -10.54 6.93 -27.66
CA VAL A 199 -10.71 8.23 -26.95
C VAL A 199 -9.35 8.66 -26.37
N THR A 200 -9.03 9.96 -26.38
CA THR A 200 -7.73 10.50 -25.96
C THR A 200 -7.88 11.40 -24.73
N PRO A 201 -7.43 11.00 -23.53
CA PRO A 201 -7.23 11.93 -22.43
C PRO A 201 -5.80 12.46 -22.40
N SER A 202 -5.66 13.77 -22.21
CA SER A 202 -4.37 14.44 -21.98
C SER A 202 -4.37 14.99 -20.56
N ALA A 203 -3.45 14.48 -19.72
CA ALA A 203 -3.19 15.02 -18.40
C ALA A 203 -1.85 15.76 -18.42
N LYS A 204 -1.88 17.06 -18.09
CA LYS A 204 -0.69 17.83 -17.75
C LYS A 204 -0.57 17.86 -16.23
N LEU A 205 0.40 17.15 -15.67
CA LEU A 205 0.92 17.43 -14.34
C LEU A 205 2.41 17.71 -14.45
N LEU A 206 2.79 18.93 -14.04
CA LEU A 206 4.14 19.46 -13.79
C LEU A 206 5.29 18.82 -14.60
N PHE A 207 5.64 19.49 -15.71
CA PHE A 207 6.77 19.25 -16.62
C PHE A 207 6.86 17.90 -17.35
N ILE A 208 5.95 16.95 -17.12
CA ILE A 208 5.84 15.74 -17.95
C ILE A 208 4.51 15.78 -18.70
N THR A 209 4.59 16.01 -20.02
CA THR A 209 3.47 15.75 -20.92
C THR A 209 3.51 14.26 -21.25
N VAL A 210 2.80 13.43 -20.48
CA VAL A 210 2.54 12.06 -20.90
C VAL A 210 1.33 12.07 -21.83
N SER A 211 1.58 12.39 -23.10
CA SER A 211 0.64 12.09 -24.18
C SER A 211 0.83 10.63 -24.57
N LYS A 212 0.04 9.73 -23.99
CA LYS A 212 -0.15 8.38 -24.52
C LYS A 212 -1.61 8.24 -24.92
N THR A 213 -1.83 7.91 -26.18
CA THR A 213 -3.13 7.59 -26.74
C THR A 213 -3.57 6.24 -26.19
N TYR A 214 -4.60 6.22 -25.34
CA TYR A 214 -5.16 5.00 -24.76
C TYR A 214 -6.45 4.63 -25.51
N GLU A 215 -6.25 3.90 -26.61
CA GLU A 215 -7.32 3.29 -27.38
C GLU A 215 -7.70 1.95 -26.74
N LYS A 216 -8.93 1.47 -26.96
CA LYS A 216 -9.51 0.19 -26.54
C LYS A 216 -10.27 0.30 -25.23
N PHE A 217 -11.58 0.04 -25.23
CA PHE A 217 -12.15 -1.09 -24.47
C PHE A 217 -13.56 -1.48 -24.91
N PHE A 218 -14.38 -0.60 -25.51
CA PHE A 218 -15.81 -0.92 -25.66
C PHE A 218 -16.39 -0.49 -27.00
N SER A 219 -16.20 -1.28 -28.05
CA SER A 219 -17.03 -1.20 -29.25
C SER A 219 -17.00 -2.48 -30.09
N SER A 220 -17.16 -3.64 -29.47
CA SER A 220 -17.63 -4.87 -30.14
C SER A 220 -17.68 -6.01 -29.12
N ALA A 221 -18.69 -6.03 -28.27
CA ALA A 221 -19.01 -7.27 -27.60
C ALA A 221 -19.53 -8.24 -28.67
N SER A 222 -18.83 -9.36 -28.86
CA SER A 222 -19.46 -10.51 -29.50
C SER A 222 -20.65 -10.93 -28.63
N LYS A 223 -21.70 -11.53 -29.21
CA LYS A 223 -22.92 -11.96 -28.49
C LYS A 223 -22.65 -13.00 -27.37
N GLU A 224 -21.41 -13.25 -26.98
CA GLU A 224 -21.03 -14.24 -25.98
C GLU A 224 -19.88 -13.78 -25.07
N SER A 225 -19.36 -12.55 -25.22
CA SER A 225 -18.33 -11.99 -24.35
C SER A 225 -18.94 -11.49 -23.03
N CYS A 226 -18.36 -11.89 -21.89
CA CYS A 226 -18.66 -11.31 -20.59
C CYS A 226 -17.45 -10.53 -20.08
N TYR A 227 -17.70 -9.36 -19.49
CA TYR A 227 -16.65 -8.52 -18.95
C TYR A 227 -16.75 -8.46 -17.44
N ARG A 228 -15.60 -8.30 -16.79
CA ARG A 228 -15.50 -7.96 -15.37
C ARG A 228 -14.68 -6.71 -15.22
N ILE A 229 -15.05 -5.90 -14.23
CA ILE A 229 -14.28 -4.76 -13.79
C ILE A 229 -14.07 -4.89 -12.29
N HIS A 230 -12.86 -4.62 -11.85
CA HIS A 230 -12.55 -4.39 -10.45
C HIS A 230 -11.44 -3.37 -10.31
N GLY A 231 -11.39 -2.71 -9.18
CA GLY A 231 -10.45 -1.62 -8.96
C GLY A 231 -10.41 -1.18 -7.52
N PHE A 232 -9.47 -0.30 -7.22
CA PHE A 232 -9.29 0.25 -5.88
C PHE A 232 -8.81 1.68 -5.93
N ASP A 233 -9.04 2.39 -4.84
CA ASP A 233 -8.59 3.75 -4.60
C ASP A 233 -8.35 3.94 -3.10
N THR A 234 -7.09 4.07 -2.70
CA THR A 234 -6.74 4.20 -1.28
C THR A 234 -7.17 5.55 -0.70
N LEU A 235 -7.20 6.63 -1.48
CA LEU A 235 -7.57 7.97 -0.95
C LEU A 235 -9.04 8.05 -0.57
N GLU A 236 -9.89 7.31 -1.27
CA GLU A 236 -11.32 7.24 -0.99
C GLU A 236 -11.69 6.01 -0.14
N ASN A 237 -10.70 5.16 0.18
CA ASN A 237 -10.88 3.83 0.77
C ASN A 237 -11.99 3.03 0.06
N GLN A 238 -11.98 3.08 -1.27
CA GLN A 238 -12.95 2.39 -2.11
C GLN A 238 -12.29 1.21 -2.79
N SER A 239 -13.02 0.09 -2.81
CA SER A 239 -12.77 -1.01 -3.72
C SER A 239 -14.03 -1.27 -4.52
N ILE A 240 -13.86 -1.50 -5.82
CA ILE A 240 -14.89 -2.10 -6.66
C ILE A 240 -14.50 -3.57 -6.74
N PRO A 241 -15.16 -4.47 -5.98
CA PRO A 241 -14.84 -5.89 -6.02
C PRO A 241 -15.10 -6.44 -7.42
N ALA A 242 -14.50 -7.57 -7.76
CA ALA A 242 -14.83 -8.28 -8.98
C ALA A 242 -16.33 -8.63 -9.01
N GLU A 243 -17.11 -7.84 -9.74
CA GLU A 243 -18.53 -8.11 -9.95
C GLU A 243 -18.70 -9.41 -10.76
N ALA A 244 -19.89 -10.03 -10.63
CA ALA A 244 -20.28 -11.12 -11.50
C ALA A 244 -20.11 -10.70 -12.97
N PRO A 245 -19.73 -11.61 -13.88
CA PRO A 245 -19.51 -11.28 -15.28
C PRO A 245 -20.69 -10.50 -15.86
N ILE A 246 -20.46 -9.25 -16.28
CA ILE A 246 -21.47 -8.43 -16.91
C ILE A 246 -21.63 -8.96 -18.33
N SER A 247 -22.76 -9.61 -18.55
CA SER A 247 -23.14 -10.10 -19.85
C SER A 247 -23.61 -8.92 -20.70
N VAL A 248 -22.96 -8.70 -21.85
CA VAL A 248 -23.11 -7.48 -22.66
C VAL A 248 -24.37 -7.46 -23.54
N TYR A 249 -25.43 -8.15 -23.11
CA TYR A 249 -26.66 -8.28 -23.89
C TYR A 249 -27.55 -7.03 -23.88
N SER A 250 -27.29 -6.06 -22.99
CA SER A 250 -28.06 -4.82 -22.89
C SER A 250 -27.14 -3.60 -23.05
N GLU A 251 -27.60 -2.58 -23.79
CA GLU A 251 -26.90 -1.29 -23.92
C GLU A 251 -26.62 -0.66 -22.55
N SER A 252 -27.52 -0.85 -21.59
CA SER A 252 -27.36 -0.41 -20.20
C SER A 252 -26.17 -1.08 -19.49
N GLY A 253 -25.89 -2.35 -19.76
CA GLY A 253 -24.76 -3.07 -19.14
C GLY A 253 -23.40 -2.58 -19.65
N ILE A 254 -23.31 -2.22 -20.94
CA ILE A 254 -22.10 -1.60 -21.52
C ILE A 254 -21.90 -0.20 -20.95
N ALA A 255 -22.97 0.59 -20.91
CA ALA A 255 -22.93 1.96 -20.42
C ALA A 255 -22.49 2.01 -18.94
N ASP A 256 -23.00 1.10 -18.10
CA ASP A 256 -22.59 0.99 -16.69
C ASP A 256 -21.11 0.61 -16.55
N LEU A 257 -20.67 -0.42 -17.26
CA LEU A 257 -19.27 -0.86 -17.29
C LEU A 257 -18.31 0.26 -17.74
N LEU A 258 -18.66 0.97 -18.81
CA LEU A 258 -17.93 2.13 -19.31
C LEU A 258 -17.85 3.26 -18.29
N THR A 259 -18.96 3.54 -17.63
CA THR A 259 -19.04 4.60 -16.62
C THR A 259 -18.14 4.27 -15.43
N LYS A 260 -18.21 3.03 -14.91
CA LYS A 260 -17.34 2.55 -13.83
C LYS A 260 -15.86 2.61 -14.23
N ALA A 261 -15.51 2.16 -15.43
CA ALA A 261 -14.14 2.21 -15.95
C ALA A 261 -13.62 3.66 -16.05
N ALA A 262 -14.42 4.58 -16.59
CA ALA A 262 -14.05 5.98 -16.74
C ALA A 262 -13.86 6.68 -15.38
N VAL A 263 -14.65 6.34 -14.36
CA VAL A 263 -14.48 6.88 -13.00
C VAL A 263 -13.15 6.42 -12.41
N LEU A 264 -12.85 5.12 -12.44
CA LEU A 264 -11.59 4.59 -11.91
C LEU A 264 -10.37 5.08 -12.69
N GLU A 265 -10.48 5.19 -14.02
CA GLU A 265 -9.44 5.80 -14.86
C GLU A 265 -9.16 7.24 -14.41
N LYS A 266 -10.21 8.05 -14.22
CA LYS A 266 -10.07 9.42 -13.73
C LYS A 266 -9.42 9.48 -12.36
N HIS A 267 -9.70 8.52 -11.47
CA HIS A 267 -9.06 8.45 -10.14
C HIS A 267 -7.56 8.17 -10.26
N CYS A 268 -7.16 7.23 -11.13
CA CYS A 268 -5.76 6.97 -11.45
C CYS A 268 -5.05 8.21 -12.02
N LEU A 269 -5.66 8.90 -12.99
CA LEU A 269 -5.07 10.07 -13.65
C LEU A 269 -4.95 11.29 -12.73
N LYS A 270 -5.89 11.47 -11.80
CA LYS A 270 -5.93 12.61 -10.87
C LYS A 270 -5.35 12.31 -9.49
N LEU A 271 -4.74 11.15 -9.30
CA LEU A 271 -4.28 10.68 -7.99
C LEU A 271 -3.36 11.69 -7.29
N ALA A 272 -2.38 12.22 -8.02
CA ALA A 272 -1.43 13.19 -7.48
C ALA A 272 -2.11 14.51 -7.07
N GLU A 273 -3.01 15.06 -7.91
CA GLU A 273 -3.77 16.28 -7.61
C GLU A 273 -4.59 16.11 -6.32
N ARG A 274 -5.28 14.97 -6.19
CA ARG A 274 -6.10 14.68 -5.01
C ARG A 274 -5.25 14.51 -3.75
N ALA A 275 -4.15 13.77 -3.82
CA ALA A 275 -3.24 13.58 -2.69
C ALA A 275 -2.60 14.91 -2.25
N TYR A 276 -2.20 15.76 -3.21
CA TYR A 276 -1.67 17.10 -2.90
C TYR A 276 -2.71 17.98 -2.22
N ARG A 277 -3.94 18.00 -2.72
CA ARG A 277 -5.02 18.77 -2.09
C ARG A 277 -5.26 18.33 -0.64
N GLN A 278 -5.20 17.03 -0.35
CA GLN A 278 -5.37 16.53 1.02
C GLN A 278 -4.21 16.93 1.94
N ILE A 279 -2.95 16.83 1.51
CA ILE A 279 -1.81 17.25 2.35
C ILE A 279 -1.80 18.77 2.54
N GLU A 280 -2.11 19.57 1.51
CA GLU A 280 -2.20 21.03 1.63
C GLU A 280 -3.26 21.47 2.65
N ALA A 281 -4.38 20.74 2.73
CA ALA A 281 -5.44 21.01 3.70
C ALA A 281 -4.98 20.83 5.16
N THR A 282 -3.93 20.05 5.41
CA THR A 282 -3.34 19.90 6.76
C THR A 282 -2.41 21.05 7.14
N GLY A 283 -1.98 21.87 6.17
CA GLY A 283 -1.03 22.96 6.40
C GLY A 283 0.41 22.52 6.70
N LEU A 284 0.72 21.22 6.65
CA LEU A 284 2.05 20.67 6.92
C LEU A 284 3.08 21.15 5.90
N ARG A 285 4.25 21.54 6.41
CA ARG A 285 5.43 21.90 5.62
C ARG A 285 6.58 20.96 5.90
N SER A 286 7.42 20.71 4.91
CA SER A 286 8.60 19.86 5.08
C SER A 286 9.50 20.38 6.22
N GLY A 287 9.95 19.48 7.08
CA GLY A 287 10.73 19.76 8.28
C GLY A 287 9.89 20.15 9.50
N GLN A 288 8.57 20.33 9.36
CA GLN A 288 7.68 20.69 10.46
C GLN A 288 7.40 19.50 11.38
N GLU A 289 7.35 19.77 12.68
CA GLU A 289 6.87 18.81 13.67
C GLU A 289 5.37 18.54 13.49
N VAL A 290 4.97 17.27 13.58
CA VAL A 290 3.59 16.84 13.42
C VAL A 290 2.95 16.69 14.78
N GLU A 291 2.01 17.59 15.08
CA GLU A 291 1.21 17.53 16.29
C GLU A 291 0.31 16.28 16.31
N ALA A 292 0.00 15.78 17.50
CA ALA A 292 -0.83 14.59 17.66
C ALA A 292 -2.21 14.70 16.99
N GLN A 293 -2.81 15.90 16.97
CA GLN A 293 -4.10 16.14 16.31
C GLN A 293 -3.98 15.98 14.80
N ILE A 294 -2.95 16.58 14.18
CA ILE A 294 -2.67 16.47 12.75
C ILE A 294 -2.38 15.01 12.37
N LEU A 295 -1.64 14.28 13.20
CA LEU A 295 -1.39 12.85 12.96
C LEU A 295 -2.70 12.05 12.91
N VAL A 296 -3.62 12.30 13.84
CA VAL A 296 -4.93 11.64 13.87
C VAL A 296 -5.75 11.98 12.62
N GLU A 297 -5.67 13.23 12.14
CA GLU A 297 -6.31 13.65 10.89
C GLU A 297 -5.72 12.94 9.67
N LEU A 298 -4.38 12.83 9.58
CA LEU A 298 -3.70 12.08 8.51
C LEU A 298 -4.11 10.61 8.47
N LEU A 299 -4.22 9.97 9.64
CA LEU A 299 -4.65 8.57 9.74
C LEU A 299 -6.12 8.38 9.34
N ARG A 300 -6.97 9.41 9.52
CA ARG A 300 -8.40 9.38 9.16
C ARG A 300 -8.69 9.81 7.72
N SER A 301 -7.79 10.57 7.08
CA SER A 301 -7.98 11.08 5.72
C SER A 301 -7.66 10.07 4.63
N ASN A 302 -7.26 8.85 5.00
CA ASN A 302 -6.72 7.81 4.11
C ASN A 302 -5.47 8.25 3.32
N LEU A 303 -4.82 9.33 3.74
CA LEU A 303 -3.58 9.79 3.14
C LEU A 303 -2.40 8.89 3.53
N VAL A 304 -2.50 8.17 4.66
CA VAL A 304 -1.51 7.16 5.06
C VAL A 304 -1.73 5.88 4.24
N VAL A 305 -0.82 5.62 3.31
CA VAL A 305 -0.86 4.45 2.42
C VAL A 305 0.07 3.32 2.87
N GLU A 306 1.11 3.65 3.63
CA GLU A 306 2.08 2.67 4.10
C GLU A 306 2.51 2.98 5.54
N ILE A 307 2.74 1.94 6.34
CA ILE A 307 3.43 2.02 7.63
C ILE A 307 4.90 1.68 7.44
N CYS A 308 5.78 2.50 8.03
CA CYS A 308 7.21 2.24 8.10
C CYS A 308 7.56 1.55 9.42
N LEU A 309 8.11 0.36 9.32
CA LEU A 309 8.64 -0.40 10.46
C LEU A 309 10.16 -0.39 10.46
N LEU A 310 10.75 -0.18 11.63
CA LEU A 310 12.17 -0.35 11.85
C LEU A 310 12.46 -1.54 12.76
N PRO A 311 13.52 -2.31 12.48
CA PRO A 311 13.90 -3.46 13.29
C PRO A 311 14.39 -3.00 14.67
N ILE A 312 13.87 -3.61 15.72
CA ILE A 312 14.21 -3.30 17.11
C ILE A 312 15.69 -3.59 17.39
N CYS A 313 16.27 -4.61 16.75
CA CYS A 313 17.69 -4.96 16.93
C CYS A 313 18.66 -3.85 16.47
N ARG A 314 18.18 -2.84 15.71
CA ARG A 314 18.97 -1.66 15.30
C ARG A 314 18.80 -0.46 16.22
N LEU A 315 18.07 -0.59 17.33
CA LEU A 315 18.02 0.43 18.36
C LEU A 315 19.34 0.42 19.13
N ARG A 316 19.93 1.62 19.32
CA ARG A 316 21.21 1.77 20.01
C ARG A 316 21.16 1.17 21.42
N GLU A 317 20.08 1.45 22.16
CA GLU A 317 19.90 0.90 23.51
C GLU A 317 19.79 -0.62 23.50
N VAL A 318 19.13 -1.21 22.50
CA VAL A 318 19.04 -2.67 22.41
C VAL A 318 20.43 -3.28 22.22
N ILE A 319 21.24 -2.71 21.34
CA ILE A 319 22.63 -3.15 21.11
C ILE A 319 23.44 -2.99 22.40
N GLU A 320 23.39 -1.81 23.00
CA GLU A 320 24.12 -1.47 24.22
C GLU A 320 23.78 -2.42 25.37
N TRP A 321 22.51 -2.63 25.68
CA TRP A 321 22.09 -3.52 26.77
C TRP A 321 22.31 -5.00 26.47
N SER A 322 22.44 -5.38 25.19
CA SER A 322 22.78 -6.76 24.79
C SER A 322 24.27 -7.08 24.95
N ILE A 323 25.17 -6.08 24.94
CA ILE A 323 26.63 -6.29 25.02
C ILE A 323 27.29 -5.71 26.27
N SER A 324 26.63 -4.75 26.94
CA SER A 324 27.20 -4.04 28.10
C SER A 324 27.37 -4.98 29.30
N LYS A 325 28.44 -4.75 30.07
CA LYS A 325 28.71 -5.43 31.35
C LYS A 325 28.19 -4.63 32.57
N ASP A 326 27.60 -3.45 32.37
CA ASP A 326 27.21 -2.52 33.45
C ASP A 326 25.92 -2.94 34.15
N ILE A 327 25.85 -2.89 35.48
CA ILE A 327 24.62 -3.23 36.22
C ILE A 327 23.55 -2.14 36.00
N ILE A 328 22.29 -2.55 35.79
CA ILE A 328 21.13 -1.66 35.55
C ILE A 328 20.70 -0.91 36.82
#